data_AF-A0A3D0QHY2-F1
#
_entry.id   AF-A0A3D0QHY2-F1
#
_cell.length_a   1.000
_cell.length_b   1.000
_cell.length_c   1.000
_cell.angle_alpha   90.00
_cell.angle_beta   90.00
_cell.angle_gamma   90.00
#
_symmetry.space_group_name_H-M   'P 1'
#
loop_
_entity.id
_entity.type
_entity.pdbx_description
1 polymer ?
#
loop_
_entity_poly.entity_id
_entity_poly.type
_entity_poly.pdbx_seq_one_letter_code
_entity_poly.pdbx_strand_id
1 'polypeptide(L)' 'MKILISNTSPNPIYEQIKSEIKRQIVKGDLSDGEALPSIRKLALDLQVSVITTKRA' A
#
# COMPACT_ATOMS: atom_id res chain seq x y z
N MET A 1 -8.75 1.45 -4.44
CA MET A 1 -7.59 1.62 -3.54
C MET A 1 -6.59 2.61 -4.13
N LYS A 2 -6.32 3.72 -3.43
CA LYS A 2 -5.31 4.73 -3.84
C LYS A 2 -4.34 4.91 -2.67
N ILE A 3 -3.11 4.41 -2.82
CA ILE A 3 -2.06 4.60 -1.82
C ILE A 3 -1.20 5.78 -2.24
N LEU A 4 -0.93 6.68 -1.30
CA LEU A 4 0.03 7.77 -1.48
C LEU A 4 1.37 7.37 -0.83
N ILE A 5 2.45 7.46 -1.60
CA ILE A 5 3.81 7.16 -1.14
C ILE A 5 4.69 8.38 -1.38
N SER A 6 5.56 8.65 -0.42
CA SER A 6 6.58 9.68 -0.53
C SER A 6 7.98 9.08 -0.41
N ASN A 7 8.78 9.23 -1.47
CA ASN A 7 10.20 8.83 -1.46
C ASN A 7 11.08 9.79 -0.64
N THR A 8 10.57 10.95 -0.24
CA THR A 8 11.27 11.92 0.62
C THR A 8 10.95 11.73 2.10
N SER A 9 9.99 10.85 2.42
CA SER A 9 9.66 10.50 3.80
C SER A 9 10.80 9.72 4.46
N PRO A 10 11.07 9.92 5.75
CA PRO A 10 12.03 9.11 6.50
C PRO A 10 11.57 7.65 6.66
N ASN A 11 10.29 7.34 6.44
CA ASN A 11 9.75 6.00 6.61
C ASN A 11 9.99 5.14 5.36
N PRO A 12 10.42 3.88 5.51
CA PRO A 12 10.52 2.96 4.39
C PRO A 12 9.19 2.79 3.63
N ILE A 13 9.26 2.61 2.32
CA ILE A 13 8.09 2.47 1.43
C ILE A 13 7.13 1.36 1.89
N TYR A 14 7.65 0.21 2.36
CA TYR A 14 6.80 -0.89 2.83
C TYR A 14 5.98 -0.49 4.08
N GLU A 15 6.52 0.36 4.95
CA GLU A 15 5.78 0.86 6.13
C GLU A 15 4.74 1.89 5.74
N GLN A 16 5.02 2.71 4.73
CA GLN A 16 4.05 3.65 4.16
C GLN A 16 2.85 2.90 3.57
N ILE A 17 3.11 1.84 2.79
CA ILE A 17 2.05 0.97 2.22
C ILE A 17 1.17 0.39 3.33
N LYS A 18 1.78 -0.21 4.35
CA LYS A 18 1.07 -0.82 5.48
C LYS A 18 0.22 0.22 6.24
N SER A 19 0.77 1.42 6.45
CA SER A 19 0.08 2.50 7.16
C SER A 19 -1.13 3.01 6.37
N GLU A 20 -1.00 3.14 5.04
CA GLU A 20 -2.10 3.60 4.20
C GLU A 20 -3.22 2.57 4.04
N ILE A 21 -2.90 1.28 4.02
CA ILE A 21 -3.92 0.22 4.05
C ILE A 21 -4.70 0.28 5.37
N LYS A 22 -4.00 0.37 6.50
CA LYS A 22 -4.65 0.52 7.82
C LYS A 22 -5.53 1.76 7.87
N ARG A 23 -5.05 2.90 7.34
CA ARG A 23 -5.81 4.15 7.29
C ARG A 23 -7.11 3.98 6.50
N GLN A 24 -7.05 3.33 5.34
CA GLN A 24 -8.25 3.08 4.51
C GLN A 24 -9.25 2.15 5.21
N ILE A 25 -8.79 1.13 5.94
CA ILE A 25 -9.67 0.27 6.75
C ILE A 25 -10.35 1.09 7.86
N VAL A 26 -9.58 1.87 8.63
CA VAL A 26 -10.12 2.70 9.72
C VAL A 26 -11.09 3.77 9.21
N LYS A 27 -10.82 4.30 8.02
CA LYS A 27 -11.69 5.29 7.35
C LYS A 27 -12.95 4.68 6.74
N GLY A 28 -13.01 3.35 6.62
CA GLY A 28 -14.10 2.63 5.94
C GLY A 28 -14.03 2.68 4.41
N ASP A 29 -12.91 3.15 3.85
CA ASP A 29 -12.67 3.14 2.39
C ASP A 29 -12.35 1.72 1.89
N LEU A 30 -11.89 0.83 2.79
CA LEU A 30 -11.69 -0.60 2.56
C LEU A 30 -12.64 -1.38 3.46
N SER A 31 -13.52 -2.17 2.86
CA SER A 31 -14.45 -3.03 3.59
C SER A 31 -13.85 -4.40 3.89
N ASP A 32 -14.34 -5.05 4.94
CA ASP A 32 -13.98 -6.44 5.20
C ASP A 32 -14.41 -7.35 4.03
N GLY A 33 -13.56 -8.31 3.67
CA GLY A 33 -13.74 -9.16 2.49
C GLY A 33 -13.50 -8.48 1.14
N GLU A 34 -13.17 -7.18 1.10
CA GLU A 34 -12.85 -6.51 -0.16
C GLU A 34 -11.53 -7.04 -0.73
N ALA A 35 -11.54 -7.36 -2.01
CA ALA A 35 -10.37 -7.88 -2.70
C ALA A 35 -9.30 -6.79 -2.83
N LEU A 36 -8.17 -7.01 -2.17
CA LEU A 36 -6.98 -6.18 -2.35
C LEU A 36 -6.35 -6.41 -3.73
N PRO A 37 -5.67 -5.40 -4.31
CA PRO A 37 -4.89 -5.59 -5.52
C PRO A 37 -3.80 -6.64 -5.29
N SER A 38 -3.48 -7.40 -6.33
CA SER A 38 -2.36 -8.34 -6.27
C SER A 38 -1.04 -7.60 -6.02
N ILE A 39 -0.06 -8.27 -5.42
CA ILE A 39 1.27 -7.70 -5.13
C ILE A 39 1.91 -7.08 -6.38
N ARG A 40 1.72 -7.71 -7.55
CA ARG A 40 2.24 -7.22 -8.84
C ARG A 40 1.52 -5.96 -9.30
N LYS A 41 0.19 -5.93 -9.20
CA LYS A 41 -0.60 -4.76 -9.58
C LYS A 41 -0.29 -3.58 -8.66
N LEU A 42 -0.21 -3.84 -7.36
CA LEU A 42 0.16 -2.84 -6.36
C LEU A 42 1.57 -2.28 -6.60
N ALA A 43 2.54 -3.13 -6.93
CA ALA A 43 3.90 -2.69 -7.27
C ALA A 43 3.94 -1.80 -8.52
N LEU A 44 3.15 -2.16 -9.54
CA LEU A 44 3.02 -1.38 -10.77
C LEU A 44 2.39 -0.01 -10.52
N ASP A 45 1.27 0.02 -9.81
CA ASP A 45 0.51 1.25 -9.51
C ASP A 45 1.33 2.23 -8.67
N LEU A 46 2.17 1.71 -7.77
CA LEU A 46 3.05 2.48 -6.90
C LEU A 46 4.43 2.76 -7.50
N GLN A 47 4.76 2.18 -8.65
CA GLN A 47 6.09 2.23 -9.28
C GLN A 47 7.23 1.79 -8.35
N VAL A 48 7.02 0.74 -7.56
CA VAL A 48 8.00 0.19 -6.61
C VAL A 48 8.36 -1.25 -6.98
N SER A 49 9.50 -1.74 -6.49
CA SER A 49 9.86 -3.15 -6.68
C SER A 49 8.84 -4.08 -6.02
N VAL A 50 8.56 -5.21 -6.68
CA VAL A 50 7.72 -6.30 -6.15
C VAL A 50 8.23 -6.82 -4.81
N ILE A 51 9.55 -6.76 -4.58
CA ILE A 51 10.16 -7.16 -3.30
C ILE A 51 9.70 -6.22 -2.17
N THR A 52 9.55 -4.93 -2.47
CA THR A 52 9.10 -3.91 -1.52
C THR A 52 7.62 -4.09 -1.16
N THR A 53 6.76 -4.44 -2.12
CA THR A 53 5.34 -4.71 -1.85
C THR A 53 5.11 -6.05 -1.16
N LYS A 54 5.98 -7.05 -1.35
CA LYS A 54 5.90 -8.33 -0.63
C LYS A 54 6.16 -8.19 0.88
N ARG A 55 6.97 -7.20 1.29
CA ARG A 55 7.34 -6.97 2.70
C ARG A 55 6.30 -6.13 3.46
N ALA A 56 5.46 -5.40 2.74
CA ALA A 56 4.41 -4.54 3.29
C ALA A 56 3.22 -5.36 3.80
#